data_AF-A0A2A6BE09-F1
#
_entry.id   AF-A0A2A6BE09-F1
#
_cell.length_a   1.000
_cell.length_b   1.000
_cell.length_c   1.000
_cell.angle_alpha   90.00
_cell.angle_beta   90.00
_cell.angle_gamma   90.00
#
_symmetry.space_group_name_H-M   'P 1'
#
loop_
_entity.id
_entity.type
_entity.pdbx_description
1 polymer ?
#
loop_
_entity_poly.entity_id
_entity_poly.type
_entity_poly.pdbx_seq_one_letter_code
_entity_poly.pdbx_strand_id
1 'polypeptide(L)'
;MFSEMGKEESRSRKIGQLRSIVSMNEDAKNELNYVLKAVELSTELILEDLDDSISLDHHSQLWSALRWSIDRAKGSTKDKISTTNTASSVASAFSSLMNLLHLLDSEYDLPTGKAPSPFISTPSYLLKTRKASEEGKTTILSYLAVRVGDIFRYKKDIAASAQWYRYAINVDPSNGEGWNQIGILSAQLGSPLDAVYSYYRATFTTNPSTIASSNILTVLDAHLDQEPDEDTDDDSFVLHTLALIHYSFDSSTLATLNLYNLLIMTMMRIESIREVEEVVDFLVDNFPQTETILSALRVKPSCELRQLLRDLIEDCSGSRSTSRVSRDSNDAIDGVILASPHSLLERQVDRLYSYSFTDERLRIANSFAQTVFNRVDIPFHVEEAIMLLWANMRSPLFIALICVRESQWGRGIGRTLLSAAICAGKEIGCDGAFGLASNEKANRLLGWALKASPQGVVYDSWKGEYKEPPIVPRDSRDRKMVFRIGHF
;
A
#
# COMPACT_ATOMS: atom_id res chain seq x y z
N MET A 1 -26.18 29.47 29.35
CA MET A 1 -25.85 29.39 30.79
C MET A 1 -26.49 28.20 31.49
N PHE A 2 -27.72 28.27 32.05
CA PHE A 2 -28.24 27.17 32.91
C PHE A 2 -28.32 25.79 32.21
N SER A 3 -28.63 25.75 30.91
CA SER A 3 -28.65 24.51 30.11
C SER A 3 -27.27 24.01 29.68
N GLU A 4 -26.22 24.83 29.77
CA GLU A 4 -24.83 24.47 29.47
C GLU A 4 -24.13 23.99 30.73
N MET A 5 -24.27 24.71 31.85
CA MET A 5 -23.78 24.29 33.17
C MET A 5 -24.29 22.90 33.56
N GLY A 6 -25.57 22.60 33.32
CA GLY A 6 -26.13 21.27 33.59
C GLY A 6 -25.58 20.15 32.67
N LYS A 7 -25.15 20.48 31.44
CA LYS A 7 -24.47 19.52 30.55
C LYS A 7 -23.03 19.29 31.01
N GLU A 8 -22.32 20.35 31.38
CA GLU A 8 -20.94 20.30 31.84
C GLU A 8 -20.79 19.54 33.17
N GLU A 9 -21.73 19.73 34.10
CA GLU A 9 -21.81 18.95 35.34
C GLU A 9 -22.12 17.46 35.07
N SER A 10 -23.04 17.18 34.13
CA SER A 10 -23.37 15.82 33.69
C SER A 10 -22.16 15.12 33.06
N ARG A 11 -21.43 15.80 32.17
CA ARG A 11 -20.22 15.29 31.52
C ARG A 11 -19.11 15.02 32.53
N SER A 12 -18.88 15.96 33.45
CA SER A 12 -17.91 15.79 34.56
C SER A 12 -18.23 14.57 35.43
N ARG A 13 -19.52 14.31 35.69
CA ARG A 13 -19.99 13.12 36.42
C ARG A 13 -19.70 11.83 35.65
N LYS A 14 -19.91 11.80 34.33
CA LYS A 14 -19.57 10.64 33.46
C LYS A 14 -18.07 10.35 33.46
N ILE A 15 -17.22 11.38 33.35
CA ILE A 15 -15.76 11.24 33.43
C ILE A 15 -15.34 10.67 34.79
N GLY A 16 -15.93 11.15 35.89
CA GLY A 16 -15.69 10.62 37.23
C GLY A 16 -16.10 9.15 37.37
N GLN A 17 -17.25 8.76 36.82
CA GLN A 17 -17.71 7.37 36.78
C GLN A 17 -16.78 6.48 35.96
N LEU A 18 -16.38 6.90 34.76
CA LEU A 18 -15.48 6.14 33.90
C LEU A 18 -14.11 5.92 34.57
N ARG A 19 -13.53 6.97 35.17
CA ARG A 19 -12.27 6.86 35.94
C ARG A 19 -12.38 5.86 37.10
N SER A 20 -13.49 5.88 37.85
CA SER A 20 -13.76 4.94 38.94
C SER A 20 -13.87 3.48 38.45
N ILE A 21 -14.52 3.27 37.30
CA ILE A 21 -14.71 1.93 36.71
C ILE A 21 -13.40 1.38 36.13
N VAL A 22 -12.61 2.22 35.45
CA VAL A 22 -11.32 1.83 34.86
C VAL A 22 -10.28 1.50 35.95
N SER A 23 -10.30 2.17 37.11
CA SER A 23 -9.36 1.94 38.21
C SER A 23 -9.69 0.75 39.12
N MET A 24 -10.82 0.05 38.92
CA MET A 24 -11.18 -1.16 39.67
C MET A 24 -10.12 -2.28 39.52
N ASN A 25 -9.97 -3.10 40.56
CA ASN A 25 -9.16 -4.33 40.52
C ASN A 25 -9.82 -5.41 39.64
N GLU A 26 -9.10 -6.47 39.31
CA GLU A 26 -9.60 -7.52 38.41
C GLU A 26 -10.80 -8.27 38.98
N ASP A 27 -10.83 -8.51 40.30
CA ASP A 27 -11.95 -9.19 40.97
C ASP A 27 -13.26 -8.38 40.84
N ALA A 28 -13.24 -7.07 41.14
CA ALA A 28 -14.42 -6.22 40.96
C ALA A 28 -14.83 -6.10 39.48
N LYS A 29 -13.87 -6.12 38.55
CA LYS A 29 -14.15 -6.14 37.10
C LYS A 29 -14.80 -7.44 36.63
N ASN A 30 -14.66 -8.54 37.38
CA ASN A 30 -15.34 -9.81 37.10
C ASN A 30 -16.79 -9.85 37.64
N GLU A 31 -17.07 -9.19 38.78
CA GLU A 31 -18.41 -9.17 39.39
C GLU A 31 -19.34 -8.10 38.79
N LEU A 32 -18.78 -7.00 38.28
CA LEU A 32 -19.55 -5.91 37.67
C LEU A 32 -19.68 -6.07 36.15
N ASN A 33 -20.70 -5.40 35.57
CA ASN A 33 -20.83 -5.19 34.12
C ASN A 33 -19.78 -4.19 33.58
N TYR A 34 -18.51 -4.38 33.94
CA TYR A 34 -17.38 -3.48 33.66
C TYR A 34 -17.27 -3.13 32.18
N VAL A 35 -17.23 -4.14 31.30
CA VAL A 35 -17.04 -3.96 29.86
C VAL A 35 -18.18 -3.14 29.26
N LEU A 36 -19.43 -3.47 29.61
CA LEU A 36 -20.61 -2.75 29.14
C LEU A 36 -20.56 -1.28 29.60
N LYS A 37 -20.36 -1.03 30.90
CA LYS A 37 -20.40 0.32 31.46
C LYS A 37 -19.25 1.21 31.00
N ALA A 38 -18.05 0.65 30.82
CA ALA A 38 -16.90 1.35 30.26
C ALA A 38 -17.12 1.70 28.77
N VAL A 39 -17.61 0.76 27.96
CA VAL A 39 -17.92 1.00 26.54
C VAL A 39 -19.04 2.04 26.38
N GLU A 40 -20.11 1.96 27.18
CA GLU A 40 -21.19 2.96 27.22
C GLU A 40 -20.64 4.36 27.52
N LEU A 41 -19.97 4.55 28.67
CA LEU A 41 -19.50 5.86 29.11
C LEU A 41 -18.45 6.46 28.16
N SER A 42 -17.50 5.66 27.66
CA SER A 42 -16.55 6.12 26.65
C SER A 42 -17.26 6.51 25.35
N THR A 43 -18.25 5.71 24.89
CA THR A 43 -19.00 6.04 23.65
C THR A 43 -19.76 7.36 23.81
N GLU A 44 -20.47 7.55 24.93
CA GLU A 44 -21.18 8.80 25.20
C GLU A 44 -20.24 10.00 25.25
N LEU A 45 -19.10 9.89 25.94
CA LEU A 45 -18.14 10.99 26.05
C LEU A 45 -17.51 11.36 24.70
N ILE A 46 -17.12 10.36 23.90
CA ILE A 46 -16.55 10.54 22.55
C ILE A 46 -17.56 11.22 21.60
N LEU A 47 -18.86 10.93 21.73
CA LEU A 47 -19.92 11.55 20.92
C LEU A 47 -20.37 12.91 21.47
N GLU A 48 -20.17 13.21 22.75
CA GLU A 48 -20.42 14.52 23.32
C GLU A 48 -19.41 15.55 22.83
N ASP A 49 -18.13 15.25 22.99
CA ASP A 49 -16.98 16.08 22.56
C ASP A 49 -15.83 15.14 22.13
N LEU A 50 -15.48 15.18 20.85
CA LEU A 50 -14.49 14.29 20.25
C LEU A 50 -13.06 14.71 20.61
N ASP A 51 -12.74 16.00 20.47
CA ASP A 51 -11.38 16.51 20.65
C ASP A 51 -10.95 16.37 22.12
N ASP A 52 -11.82 16.70 23.07
CA ASP A 52 -11.54 16.50 24.49
C ASP A 52 -11.59 15.03 24.93
N SER A 53 -12.32 14.16 24.20
CA SER A 53 -12.28 12.71 24.46
C SER A 53 -11.05 12.00 23.89
N ILE A 54 -10.39 12.61 22.91
CA ILE A 54 -9.07 12.19 22.45
C ILE A 54 -8.01 12.63 23.48
N SER A 55 -8.06 13.88 23.95
CA SER A 55 -7.13 14.40 24.98
C SER A 55 -7.19 13.63 26.31
N LEU A 56 -8.36 13.06 26.65
CA LEU A 56 -8.61 12.27 27.86
C LEU A 56 -8.54 10.75 27.66
N ASP A 57 -8.05 10.26 26.51
CA ASP A 57 -7.85 8.84 26.20
C ASP A 57 -9.12 7.95 26.31
N HIS A 58 -10.33 8.51 26.21
CA HIS A 58 -11.58 7.75 26.36
C HIS A 58 -11.70 6.61 25.32
N HIS A 59 -11.15 6.81 24.13
CA HIS A 59 -11.08 5.84 23.04
C HIS A 59 -10.11 4.67 23.36
N SER A 60 -9.00 4.94 24.05
CA SER A 60 -8.06 3.94 24.54
C SER A 60 -8.62 3.12 25.70
N GLN A 61 -9.37 3.78 26.60
CA GLN A 61 -10.09 3.12 27.70
C GLN A 61 -11.19 2.17 27.18
N LEU A 62 -11.94 2.58 26.16
CA LEU A 62 -12.93 1.74 25.48
C LEU A 62 -12.29 0.47 24.89
N TRP A 63 -11.21 0.63 24.14
CA TRP A 63 -10.48 -0.52 23.59
C TRP A 63 -9.92 -1.42 24.68
N SER A 64 -9.40 -0.85 25.77
CA SER A 64 -8.86 -1.62 26.89
C SER A 64 -9.93 -2.50 27.56
N ALA A 65 -11.15 -1.99 27.73
CA ALA A 65 -12.28 -2.77 28.24
C ALA A 65 -12.71 -3.90 27.29
N LEU A 66 -12.79 -3.62 25.97
CA LEU A 66 -13.08 -4.63 24.96
C LEU A 66 -12.00 -5.72 24.90
N ARG A 67 -10.72 -5.32 24.89
CA ARG A 67 -9.56 -6.22 24.86
C ARG A 67 -9.50 -7.10 26.10
N TRP A 68 -9.76 -6.54 27.30
CA TRP A 68 -9.83 -7.31 28.54
C TRP A 68 -10.86 -8.46 28.43
N SER A 69 -12.02 -8.22 27.81
CA SER A 69 -13.03 -9.27 27.60
C SER A 69 -12.58 -10.39 26.66
N ILE A 70 -11.74 -10.06 25.66
CA ILE A 70 -11.16 -11.01 24.69
C ILE A 70 -10.05 -11.82 25.37
N ASP A 71 -9.13 -11.15 26.07
CA ASP A 71 -7.97 -11.77 26.69
C ASP A 71 -8.38 -12.65 27.89
N ARG A 72 -9.41 -12.26 28.66
CA ARG A 72 -10.06 -13.12 29.66
C ARG A 72 -10.65 -14.39 29.06
N ALA A 73 -11.33 -14.29 27.91
CA ALA A 73 -11.85 -15.46 27.21
C ALA A 73 -10.72 -16.40 26.75
N LYS A 74 -9.60 -15.85 26.25
CA LYS A 74 -8.40 -16.64 25.89
C LYS A 74 -7.77 -17.32 27.11
N GLY A 75 -7.75 -16.69 28.28
CA GLY A 75 -7.19 -17.25 29.51
C GLY A 75 -7.92 -18.52 30.01
N SER A 76 -9.18 -18.71 29.64
CA SER A 76 -9.99 -19.88 30.02
C SER A 76 -9.72 -21.17 29.20
N THR A 77 -8.64 -21.21 28.42
CA THR A 77 -8.41 -22.23 27.39
C THR A 77 -7.92 -23.59 27.92
N LYS A 78 -8.88 -24.43 28.34
CA LYS A 78 -8.72 -25.90 28.39
C LYS A 78 -9.80 -26.70 27.67
N ASP A 79 -10.97 -26.11 27.40
CA ASP A 79 -12.13 -26.81 26.81
C ASP A 79 -12.69 -26.14 25.54
N LYS A 80 -13.39 -26.90 24.69
CA LYS A 80 -14.07 -26.38 23.48
C LYS A 80 -15.03 -25.21 23.74
N ILE A 81 -15.60 -25.16 24.94
CA ILE A 81 -16.50 -24.07 25.40
C ILE A 81 -15.75 -22.73 25.52
N SER A 82 -14.45 -22.75 25.84
CA SER A 82 -13.62 -21.53 25.86
C SER A 82 -13.39 -20.96 24.46
N THR A 83 -13.33 -21.81 23.43
CA THR A 83 -13.13 -21.40 22.03
C THR A 83 -14.38 -20.74 21.43
N THR A 84 -15.57 -21.15 21.85
CA THR A 84 -16.81 -20.43 21.52
C THR A 84 -16.87 -19.09 22.26
N ASN A 85 -16.43 -19.03 23.52
CA ASN A 85 -16.43 -17.79 24.29
C ASN A 85 -15.47 -16.73 23.71
N THR A 86 -14.27 -17.11 23.22
CA THR A 86 -13.37 -16.16 22.55
C THR A 86 -13.95 -15.62 21.25
N ALA A 87 -14.58 -16.47 20.43
CA ALA A 87 -15.27 -16.03 19.22
C ALA A 87 -16.40 -15.05 19.53
N SER A 88 -17.19 -15.30 20.57
CA SER A 88 -18.24 -14.39 21.04
C SER A 88 -17.69 -13.05 21.56
N SER A 89 -16.63 -13.04 22.38
CA SER A 89 -16.00 -11.78 22.83
C SER A 89 -15.45 -10.96 21.66
N VAL A 90 -14.78 -11.61 20.70
CA VAL A 90 -14.24 -10.95 19.50
C VAL A 90 -15.36 -10.42 18.59
N ALA A 91 -16.49 -11.12 18.49
CA ALA A 91 -17.67 -10.64 17.77
C ALA A 91 -18.35 -9.46 18.48
N SER A 92 -18.48 -9.49 19.81
CA SER A 92 -19.03 -8.38 20.59
C SER A 92 -18.17 -7.11 20.47
N ALA A 93 -16.84 -7.25 20.60
CA ALA A 93 -15.92 -6.13 20.43
C ALA A 93 -15.96 -5.56 19.00
N PHE A 94 -16.10 -6.40 17.98
CA PHE A 94 -16.34 -5.96 16.60
C PHE A 94 -17.59 -5.09 16.50
N SER A 95 -18.73 -5.57 17.03
CA SER A 95 -19.99 -4.83 17.02
C SER A 95 -19.89 -3.50 17.75
N SER A 96 -19.22 -3.43 18.91
CA SER A 96 -19.02 -2.17 19.64
C SER A 96 -18.19 -1.15 18.85
N LEU A 97 -17.08 -1.57 18.24
CA LEU A 97 -16.24 -0.69 17.42
C LEU A 97 -16.98 -0.20 16.16
N MET A 98 -17.68 -1.10 15.47
CA MET A 98 -18.47 -0.74 14.29
C MET A 98 -19.65 0.17 14.65
N ASN A 99 -20.29 -0.02 15.80
CA ASN A 99 -21.37 0.86 16.27
C ASN A 99 -20.83 2.28 16.54
N LEU A 100 -19.72 2.40 17.28
CA LEU A 100 -19.08 3.70 17.53
C LEU A 100 -18.67 4.38 16.21
N LEU A 101 -18.12 3.64 15.25
CA LEU A 101 -17.69 4.17 13.97
C LEU A 101 -18.87 4.73 13.13
N HIS A 102 -20.01 4.03 13.09
CA HIS A 102 -21.22 4.54 12.41
C HIS A 102 -21.83 5.73 13.15
N LEU A 103 -21.88 5.71 14.49
CA LEU A 103 -22.36 6.85 15.29
C LEU A 103 -21.50 8.10 15.05
N LEU A 104 -20.17 7.95 15.08
CA LEU A 104 -19.25 9.05 14.79
C LEU A 104 -19.44 9.63 13.39
N ASP A 105 -19.59 8.79 12.36
CA ASP A 105 -19.81 9.27 10.98
C ASP A 105 -21.21 9.89 10.77
N SER A 106 -22.18 9.57 11.63
CA SER A 106 -23.50 10.21 11.62
C SER A 106 -23.52 11.59 12.32
N GLU A 107 -22.70 11.77 13.37
CA GLU A 107 -22.65 13.01 14.16
C GLU A 107 -21.58 14.00 13.63
N TYR A 108 -20.45 13.50 13.15
CA TYR A 108 -19.25 14.25 12.71
C TYR A 108 -18.91 13.98 11.25
N ASP A 109 -18.40 15.00 10.55
CA ASP A 109 -17.95 14.84 9.16
C ASP A 109 -16.56 14.21 9.04
N LEU A 110 -16.52 12.89 9.26
CA LEU A 110 -15.31 12.08 9.16
C LEU A 110 -14.80 11.93 7.71
N PRO A 111 -13.47 11.92 7.48
CA PRO A 111 -12.87 11.72 6.16
C PRO A 111 -12.85 10.22 5.77
N THR A 112 -14.03 9.61 5.62
CA THR A 112 -14.18 8.14 5.46
C THR A 112 -13.67 7.58 4.13
N GLY A 113 -13.65 8.37 3.05
CA GLY A 113 -13.05 8.00 1.76
C GLY A 113 -13.52 6.63 1.22
N LYS A 114 -12.58 5.74 0.91
CA LYS A 114 -12.84 4.33 0.51
C LYS A 114 -12.63 3.38 1.68
N ALA A 115 -13.43 3.51 2.72
CA ALA A 115 -13.38 2.65 3.89
C ALA A 115 -13.63 1.16 3.56
N PRO A 116 -13.02 0.20 4.29
CA PRO A 116 -13.22 -1.22 4.03
C PRO A 116 -14.59 -1.75 4.47
N SER A 117 -15.01 -2.85 3.83
CA SER A 117 -16.17 -3.63 4.28
C SER A 117 -15.94 -4.17 5.71
N PRO A 118 -16.98 -4.23 6.57
CA PRO A 118 -18.39 -3.93 6.31
C PRO A 118 -18.84 -2.53 6.76
N PHE A 119 -17.93 -1.55 6.86
CA PHE A 119 -18.34 -0.18 7.18
C PHE A 119 -19.06 0.45 5.98
N ILE A 120 -20.21 1.06 6.25
CA ILE A 120 -21.01 1.78 5.27
C ILE A 120 -21.11 3.22 5.78
N SER A 121 -20.45 4.14 5.09
CA SER A 121 -20.44 5.55 5.50
C SER A 121 -21.82 6.19 5.29
N THR A 122 -22.21 7.02 6.25
CA THR A 122 -23.42 7.84 6.25
C THR A 122 -23.33 8.85 5.09
N PRO A 123 -24.33 8.90 4.18
CA PRO A 123 -24.28 9.80 3.03
C PRO A 123 -24.10 11.27 3.40
N SER A 124 -23.18 11.97 2.73
CA SER A 124 -22.77 13.35 3.02
C SER A 124 -23.88 14.42 2.91
N TYR A 125 -25.06 14.08 2.38
CA TYR A 125 -26.22 14.97 2.33
C TYR A 125 -27.06 14.94 3.61
N LEU A 126 -26.82 14.00 4.53
CA LEU A 126 -27.40 14.03 5.86
C LEU A 126 -26.70 15.12 6.67
N LEU A 127 -27.47 15.92 7.41
CA LEU A 127 -26.97 17.03 8.21
C LEU A 127 -26.14 16.52 9.40
N LYS A 128 -24.83 16.39 9.18
CA LYS A 128 -23.85 16.17 10.25
C LYS A 128 -23.73 17.45 11.07
N THR A 129 -23.93 17.35 12.39
CA THR A 129 -24.24 18.52 13.23
C THR A 129 -23.10 18.99 14.12
N ARG A 130 -22.12 18.13 14.43
CA ARG A 130 -21.04 18.44 15.37
C ARG A 130 -19.78 18.94 14.69
N LYS A 131 -19.12 19.87 15.35
CA LYS A 131 -17.78 20.34 15.00
C LYS A 131 -16.75 19.56 15.83
N ALA A 132 -15.65 19.22 15.19
CA ALA A 132 -14.42 18.72 15.78
C ALA A 132 -13.25 19.12 14.87
N SER A 133 -12.03 19.11 15.40
CA SER A 133 -10.83 19.36 14.61
C SER A 133 -10.64 18.29 13.50
N GLU A 134 -10.01 18.65 12.39
CA GLU A 134 -9.66 17.66 11.35
C GLU A 134 -8.70 16.60 11.87
N GLU A 135 -7.76 17.01 12.74
CA GLU A 135 -6.82 16.12 13.42
C GLU A 135 -7.53 15.13 14.35
N GLY A 136 -8.51 15.57 15.14
CA GLY A 136 -9.30 14.68 15.99
C GLY A 136 -10.10 13.67 15.16
N LYS A 137 -10.68 14.11 14.04
CA LYS A 137 -11.42 13.25 13.11
C LYS A 137 -10.54 12.20 12.42
N THR A 138 -9.34 12.56 11.94
CA THR A 138 -8.40 11.59 11.36
C THR A 138 -7.84 10.65 12.44
N THR A 139 -7.49 11.18 13.61
CA THR A 139 -6.97 10.40 14.76
C THR A 139 -7.95 9.31 15.18
N ILE A 140 -9.21 9.64 15.46
CA ILE A 140 -10.20 8.64 15.91
C ILE A 140 -10.51 7.61 14.83
N LEU A 141 -10.60 8.04 13.57
CA LEU A 141 -10.91 7.16 12.44
C LEU A 141 -9.77 6.17 12.17
N SER A 142 -8.52 6.65 12.21
CA SER A 142 -7.32 5.81 12.11
C SER A 142 -7.23 4.85 13.29
N TYR A 143 -7.43 5.32 14.53
CA TYR A 143 -7.43 4.49 15.72
C TYR A 143 -8.47 3.35 15.64
N LEU A 144 -9.72 3.67 15.31
CA LEU A 144 -10.77 2.66 15.18
C LEU A 144 -10.49 1.69 14.04
N ALA A 145 -9.94 2.16 12.92
CA ALA A 145 -9.51 1.30 11.82
C ALA A 145 -8.41 0.31 12.23
N VAL A 146 -7.42 0.74 13.03
CA VAL A 146 -6.43 -0.17 13.64
C VAL A 146 -7.13 -1.21 14.52
N ARG A 147 -8.04 -0.82 15.41
CA ARG A 147 -8.69 -1.78 16.33
C ARG A 147 -9.63 -2.74 15.62
N VAL A 148 -10.27 -2.33 14.52
CA VAL A 148 -11.00 -3.26 13.63
C VAL A 148 -10.03 -4.21 12.92
N GLY A 149 -8.87 -3.74 12.47
CA GLY A 149 -7.79 -4.59 11.95
C GLY A 149 -7.28 -5.62 12.95
N ASP A 150 -7.14 -5.24 14.23
CA ASP A 150 -6.78 -6.12 15.35
C ASP A 150 -7.81 -7.24 15.53
N ILE A 151 -9.10 -6.91 15.44
CA ILE A 151 -10.21 -7.87 15.51
C ILE A 151 -10.17 -8.86 14.34
N PHE A 152 -9.91 -8.41 13.10
CA PHE A 152 -9.77 -9.33 11.97
C PHE A 152 -8.54 -10.24 12.10
N ARG A 153 -7.43 -9.73 12.65
CA ARG A 153 -6.25 -10.55 13.00
C ARG A 153 -6.60 -11.61 14.04
N TYR A 154 -7.38 -11.28 15.08
CA TYR A 154 -7.85 -12.28 16.05
C TYR A 154 -8.81 -13.32 15.45
N LYS A 155 -9.58 -12.96 14.42
CA LYS A 155 -10.37 -13.90 13.59
C LYS A 155 -9.54 -14.71 12.60
N LYS A 156 -8.22 -14.46 12.49
CA LYS A 156 -7.28 -15.00 11.48
C LYS A 156 -7.60 -14.61 10.04
N ASP A 157 -8.39 -13.56 9.82
CA ASP A 157 -8.62 -12.98 8.49
C ASP A 157 -7.51 -11.95 8.20
N ILE A 158 -6.40 -12.47 7.67
CA ILE A 158 -5.21 -11.68 7.31
C ILE A 158 -5.53 -10.63 6.25
N ALA A 159 -6.37 -10.96 5.26
CA ALA A 159 -6.68 -10.07 4.14
C ALA A 159 -7.48 -8.85 4.59
N ALA A 160 -8.55 -9.06 5.38
CA ALA A 160 -9.31 -7.97 5.97
C ALA A 160 -8.46 -7.17 6.96
N SER A 161 -7.65 -7.84 7.79
CA SER A 161 -6.76 -7.17 8.75
C SER A 161 -5.77 -6.22 8.04
N ALA A 162 -5.09 -6.68 7.00
CA ALA A 162 -4.21 -5.86 6.17
C ALA A 162 -4.94 -4.69 5.50
N GLN A 163 -6.18 -4.90 5.04
CA GLN A 163 -6.99 -3.84 4.44
C GLN A 163 -7.33 -2.73 5.45
N TRP A 164 -7.69 -3.10 6.67
CA TRP A 164 -8.02 -2.17 7.75
C TRP A 164 -6.80 -1.40 8.27
N TYR A 165 -5.64 -2.04 8.45
CA TYR A 165 -4.41 -1.31 8.81
C TYR A 165 -3.92 -0.38 7.70
N ARG A 166 -4.00 -0.79 6.42
CA ARG A 166 -3.68 0.10 5.29
C ARG A 166 -4.65 1.28 5.19
N TYR A 167 -5.91 1.09 5.54
CA TYR A 167 -6.88 2.17 5.61
C TYR A 167 -6.53 3.16 6.73
N ALA A 168 -6.18 2.68 7.93
CA ALA A 168 -5.69 3.55 9.02
C ALA A 168 -4.48 4.41 8.60
N ILE A 169 -3.46 3.79 7.98
CA ILE A 169 -2.27 4.47 7.45
C ILE A 169 -2.61 5.53 6.39
N ASN A 170 -3.66 5.32 5.59
CA ASN A 170 -4.08 6.30 4.57
C ASN A 170 -4.93 7.45 5.15
N VAL A 171 -5.67 7.20 6.25
CA VAL A 171 -6.42 8.23 6.99
C VAL A 171 -5.48 9.12 7.79
N ASP A 172 -4.52 8.52 8.49
CA ASP A 172 -3.50 9.23 9.25
C ASP A 172 -2.12 8.58 9.05
N PRO A 173 -1.33 9.08 8.07
CA PRO A 173 0.04 8.63 7.84
C PRO A 173 1.02 9.03 8.96
N SER A 174 0.61 9.92 9.88
CA SER A 174 1.45 10.46 10.95
C SER A 174 1.46 9.58 12.21
N ASN A 175 0.61 8.55 12.25
CA ASN A 175 0.52 7.60 13.36
C ASN A 175 1.23 6.27 13.03
N GLY A 176 2.22 5.94 13.85
CA GLY A 176 3.06 4.75 13.68
C GLY A 176 2.36 3.43 14.01
N GLU A 177 1.27 3.45 14.78
CA GLU A 177 0.56 2.24 15.21
C GLU A 177 0.10 1.39 14.01
N GLY A 178 -0.44 2.01 12.96
CA GLY A 178 -0.87 1.31 11.76
C GLY A 178 0.28 0.57 11.06
N TRP A 179 1.46 1.19 10.99
CA TRP A 179 2.68 0.59 10.46
C TRP A 179 3.20 -0.55 11.35
N ASN A 180 3.14 -0.39 12.67
CA ASN A 180 3.52 -1.43 13.62
C ASN A 180 2.64 -2.68 13.46
N GLN A 181 1.32 -2.51 13.30
CA GLN A 181 0.42 -3.65 13.11
C GLN A 181 0.61 -4.36 11.75
N ILE A 182 1.01 -3.64 10.69
CA ILE A 182 1.47 -4.26 9.45
C ILE A 182 2.73 -5.08 9.70
N GLY A 183 3.70 -4.58 10.48
CA GLY A 183 4.91 -5.32 10.84
C GLY A 183 4.62 -6.63 11.57
N ILE A 184 3.70 -6.60 12.56
CA ILE A 184 3.22 -7.80 13.24
C ILE A 184 2.61 -8.79 12.25
N LEU A 185 1.85 -8.30 11.26
CA LEU A 185 1.19 -9.14 10.26
C LEU A 185 2.21 -9.77 9.29
N SER A 186 3.23 -9.02 8.85
CA SER A 186 4.33 -9.53 8.00
C SER A 186 5.15 -10.58 8.73
N ALA A 187 5.47 -10.37 10.02
CA ALA A 187 6.17 -11.36 10.84
C ALA A 187 5.35 -12.66 10.98
N GLN A 188 4.03 -12.55 11.19
CA GLN A 188 3.12 -13.70 11.25
C GLN A 188 2.98 -14.46 9.93
N LEU A 189 3.33 -13.84 8.80
CA LEU A 189 3.32 -14.44 7.46
C LEU A 189 4.67 -15.03 7.04
N GLY A 190 5.70 -14.96 7.89
CA GLY A 190 7.04 -15.42 7.54
C GLY A 190 7.80 -14.46 6.62
N SER A 191 7.50 -13.16 6.69
CA SER A 191 8.21 -12.11 5.95
C SER A 191 8.92 -11.15 6.93
N PRO A 192 10.01 -11.59 7.59
CA PRO A 192 10.67 -10.83 8.65
C PRO A 192 11.32 -9.52 8.15
N LEU A 193 11.80 -9.46 6.91
CA LEU A 193 12.35 -8.23 6.32
C LEU A 193 11.25 -7.17 6.10
N ASP A 194 10.10 -7.55 5.54
CA ASP A 194 8.90 -6.71 5.43
C ASP A 194 8.39 -6.26 6.82
N ALA A 195 8.58 -7.09 7.85
CA ALA A 195 8.25 -6.75 9.23
C ALA A 195 9.18 -5.66 9.79
N VAL A 196 10.50 -5.83 9.68
CA VAL A 196 11.50 -4.82 10.08
C VAL A 196 11.29 -3.50 9.35
N TYR A 197 11.03 -3.53 8.03
CA TYR A 197 10.66 -2.33 7.26
C TYR A 197 9.43 -1.63 7.87
N SER A 198 8.38 -2.39 8.21
CA SER A 198 7.13 -1.82 8.71
C SER A 198 7.26 -1.28 10.14
N TYR A 199 8.01 -1.95 11.02
CA TYR A 199 8.36 -1.42 12.34
C TYR A 199 9.23 -0.17 12.24
N TYR A 200 10.20 -0.14 11.31
CA TYR A 200 11.00 1.05 11.03
C TYR A 200 10.11 2.22 10.59
N ARG A 201 9.15 1.99 9.69
CA ARG A 201 8.16 3.02 9.33
C ARG A 201 7.37 3.51 10.54
N ALA A 202 7.06 2.64 11.50
CA ALA A 202 6.35 2.99 12.73
C ALA A 202 7.18 3.78 13.77
N THR A 203 8.52 3.77 13.71
CA THR A 203 9.37 4.56 14.61
C THR A 203 9.64 5.98 14.10
N PHE A 204 9.44 6.24 12.80
CA PHE A 204 9.74 7.53 12.14
C PHE A 204 8.52 8.32 11.64
N THR A 205 7.32 7.96 12.09
CA THR A 205 6.14 8.81 11.96
C THR A 205 6.18 9.97 12.97
N THR A 206 5.39 11.04 12.74
CA THR A 206 5.29 12.18 13.67
C THR A 206 4.85 11.76 15.08
N ASN A 207 3.96 10.77 15.16
CA ASN A 207 3.56 10.07 16.37
C ASN A 207 4.06 8.61 16.29
N PRO A 208 5.26 8.29 16.82
CA PRO A 208 5.84 6.94 16.74
C PRO A 208 5.07 5.89 17.56
N SER A 209 5.08 4.63 17.11
CA SER A 209 4.64 3.51 17.95
C SER A 209 5.75 3.15 18.94
N THR A 210 5.42 3.21 20.24
CA THR A 210 6.40 3.02 21.35
C THR A 210 7.00 1.61 21.41
N ILE A 211 6.33 0.61 20.84
CA ILE A 211 6.76 -0.80 20.85
C ILE A 211 7.53 -1.19 19.58
N ALA A 212 7.51 -0.38 18.52
CA ALA A 212 8.07 -0.76 17.23
C ALA A 212 9.59 -1.01 17.29
N SER A 213 10.34 -0.21 18.04
CA SER A 213 11.78 -0.44 18.26
C SER A 213 12.06 -1.79 18.92
N SER A 214 11.25 -2.20 19.91
CA SER A 214 11.38 -3.51 20.56
C SER A 214 11.07 -4.66 19.60
N ASN A 215 10.12 -4.45 18.69
CA ASN A 215 9.77 -5.44 17.67
C ASN A 215 10.88 -5.59 16.61
N ILE A 216 11.60 -4.51 16.26
CA ILE A 216 12.81 -4.58 15.41
C ILE A 216 13.86 -5.46 16.09
N LEU A 217 14.23 -5.15 17.35
CA LEU A 217 15.23 -5.92 18.11
C LEU A 217 14.86 -7.41 18.15
N THR A 218 13.61 -7.72 18.47
CA THR A 218 13.12 -9.12 18.52
C THR A 218 13.34 -9.88 17.20
N VAL A 219 13.22 -9.21 16.04
CA VAL A 219 13.51 -9.84 14.74
C VAL A 219 15.01 -9.92 14.48
N LEU A 220 15.79 -8.89 14.81
CA LEU A 220 17.24 -8.90 14.60
C LEU A 220 17.94 -9.94 15.47
N ASP A 221 17.57 -10.05 16.75
CA ASP A 221 18.09 -11.04 17.70
C ASP A 221 17.88 -12.47 17.17
N ALA A 222 16.71 -12.74 16.57
CA ALA A 222 16.40 -14.04 16.00
C ALA A 222 17.29 -14.43 14.79
N HIS A 223 17.92 -13.47 14.11
CA HIS A 223 18.79 -13.69 12.94
C HIS A 223 20.27 -13.39 13.23
N LEU A 224 20.62 -12.93 14.44
CA LEU A 224 22.01 -12.63 14.82
C LEU A 224 22.88 -13.89 14.87
N ASP A 225 22.38 -14.96 15.48
CA ASP A 225 23.09 -16.24 15.63
C ASP A 225 22.99 -17.15 14.38
N GLN A 226 22.23 -16.73 13.35
CA GLN A 226 22.09 -17.45 12.09
C GLN A 226 23.19 -17.01 11.11
N GLU A 227 24.41 -17.55 11.27
CA GLU A 227 25.50 -17.30 10.30
C GLU A 227 25.05 -17.74 8.89
N PRO A 228 25.09 -16.85 7.88
CA PRO A 228 24.66 -17.19 6.53
C PRO A 228 25.64 -18.13 5.84
N ASP A 229 25.11 -19.20 5.26
CA ASP A 229 25.80 -20.15 4.39
C ASP A 229 25.50 -19.90 2.90
N GLU A 230 26.01 -20.76 2.01
CA GLU A 230 25.82 -20.62 0.56
C GLU A 230 24.35 -20.82 0.11
N ASP A 231 23.51 -21.44 0.94
CA ASP A 231 22.08 -21.72 0.66
C ASP A 231 21.12 -20.72 1.35
N THR A 232 21.65 -19.79 2.15
CA THR A 232 20.85 -18.81 2.92
C THR A 232 20.17 -17.80 1.99
N ASP A 233 18.88 -17.54 2.22
CA ASP A 233 18.11 -16.62 1.39
C ASP A 233 18.51 -15.14 1.60
N ASP A 234 18.32 -14.32 0.56
CA ASP A 234 18.64 -12.89 0.57
C ASP A 234 18.04 -12.13 1.77
N ASP A 235 16.80 -12.42 2.16
CA ASP A 235 16.12 -11.67 3.23
C ASP A 235 16.75 -12.03 4.59
N SER A 236 17.06 -13.30 4.81
CA SER A 236 17.81 -13.79 5.99
C SER A 236 19.24 -13.24 6.03
N PHE A 237 19.96 -13.22 4.90
CA PHE A 237 21.29 -12.60 4.80
C PHE A 237 21.26 -11.10 5.12
N VAL A 238 20.27 -10.38 4.61
CA VAL A 238 20.04 -8.96 4.94
C VAL A 238 19.77 -8.83 6.44
N LEU A 239 18.88 -9.62 7.01
CA LEU A 239 18.52 -9.55 8.44
C LEU A 239 19.71 -9.86 9.37
N HIS A 240 20.55 -10.82 9.03
CA HIS A 240 21.79 -11.10 9.75
C HIS A 240 22.77 -9.92 9.65
N THR A 241 23.00 -9.39 8.45
CA THR A 241 23.84 -8.21 8.21
C THR A 241 23.33 -6.99 8.99
N LEU A 242 22.01 -6.80 9.00
CA LEU A 242 21.31 -5.78 9.78
C LEU A 242 21.54 -5.97 11.29
N ALA A 243 21.42 -7.19 11.81
CA ALA A 243 21.68 -7.51 13.22
C ALA A 243 23.14 -7.25 13.62
N LEU A 244 24.11 -7.68 12.81
CA LEU A 244 25.54 -7.38 13.02
C LEU A 244 25.79 -5.86 13.04
N ILE A 245 25.19 -5.10 12.12
CA ILE A 245 25.27 -3.64 12.11
C ILE A 245 24.64 -3.04 13.38
N HIS A 246 23.54 -3.60 13.89
CA HIS A 246 22.94 -3.15 15.15
C HIS A 246 23.95 -3.19 16.30
N TYR A 247 24.58 -4.35 16.47
CA TYR A 247 25.38 -4.67 17.64
C TYR A 247 26.85 -4.26 17.52
N SER A 248 27.33 -3.93 16.31
CA SER A 248 28.70 -3.43 16.08
C SER A 248 28.85 -1.91 16.24
N PHE A 249 27.77 -1.12 16.18
CA PHE A 249 27.83 0.34 16.27
C PHE A 249 27.31 0.85 17.63
N ASP A 250 28.26 1.18 18.50
CA ASP A 250 27.98 1.55 19.89
C ASP A 250 27.33 2.94 20.04
N SER A 251 26.10 2.97 20.55
CA SER A 251 25.40 4.14 21.11
C SER A 251 25.16 5.39 20.23
N SER A 252 24.32 5.28 19.20
CA SER A 252 23.20 6.23 19.05
C SER A 252 22.16 5.72 18.06
N THR A 253 20.93 5.51 18.54
CA THR A 253 19.82 4.93 17.75
C THR A 253 19.66 5.60 16.39
N LEU A 254 19.75 6.93 16.33
CA LEU A 254 19.55 7.71 15.10
C LEU A 254 20.63 7.46 14.02
N ALA A 255 21.89 7.20 14.40
CA ALA A 255 22.97 6.94 13.45
C ALA A 255 22.83 5.56 12.81
N THR A 256 22.60 4.54 13.64
CA THR A 256 22.34 3.17 13.15
C THR A 256 21.06 3.15 12.31
N LEU A 257 19.98 3.82 12.74
CA LEU A 257 18.70 3.91 11.99
C LEU A 257 18.82 4.68 10.67
N ASN A 258 19.69 5.69 10.56
CA ASN A 258 20.03 6.27 9.25
C ASN A 258 20.82 5.29 8.39
N LEU A 259 21.70 4.46 8.98
CA LEU A 259 22.40 3.40 8.25
C LEU A 259 21.43 2.30 7.77
N TYR A 260 20.37 1.95 8.53
CA TYR A 260 19.32 1.03 8.08
C TYR A 260 18.56 1.56 6.86
N ASN A 261 18.10 2.82 6.92
CA ASN A 261 17.42 3.47 5.80
C ASN A 261 18.36 3.54 4.58
N LEU A 262 19.64 3.86 4.82
CA LEU A 262 20.66 3.89 3.78
C LEU A 262 20.94 2.51 3.22
N LEU A 263 21.03 1.44 4.01
CA LEU A 263 21.32 0.08 3.54
C LEU A 263 20.17 -0.47 2.68
N ILE A 264 18.92 -0.30 3.12
CA ILE A 264 17.73 -0.67 2.33
C ILE A 264 17.65 0.14 1.02
N MET A 265 18.18 1.36 1.00
CA MET A 265 18.28 2.21 -0.19
C MET A 265 19.57 2.03 -1.01
N THR A 266 20.61 1.35 -0.50
CA THR A 266 21.94 1.21 -1.17
C THR A 266 22.29 -0.21 -1.57
N MET A 267 21.65 -1.24 -0.99
CA MET A 267 21.67 -2.61 -1.49
C MET A 267 20.90 -2.78 -2.82
N MET A 268 20.31 -1.70 -3.34
CA MET A 268 19.98 -1.56 -4.75
C MET A 268 20.40 -0.17 -5.22
N ARG A 269 21.54 -0.07 -5.92
CA ARG A 269 22.01 1.20 -6.48
C ARG A 269 21.12 1.60 -7.63
N ILE A 270 20.18 2.50 -7.36
CA ILE A 270 19.37 3.12 -8.41
C ILE A 270 20.22 4.20 -9.08
N GLU A 271 20.68 3.92 -10.30
CA GLU A 271 21.55 4.81 -11.05
C GLU A 271 20.85 5.34 -12.31
N SER A 272 21.14 6.59 -12.68
CA SER A 272 20.81 7.12 -14.00
C SER A 272 21.52 6.30 -15.09
N ILE A 273 20.85 6.00 -16.19
CA ILE A 273 21.51 5.39 -17.36
C ILE A 273 22.62 6.32 -17.86
N ARG A 274 23.86 5.84 -17.88
CA ARG A 274 25.03 6.56 -18.43
C ARG A 274 25.44 6.00 -19.79
N GLU A 275 25.41 4.68 -19.92
CA GLU A 275 25.77 3.97 -21.16
C GLU A 275 24.52 3.32 -21.76
N VAL A 276 24.09 3.79 -22.93
CA VAL A 276 22.88 3.29 -23.59
C VAL A 276 23.07 1.85 -24.06
N GLU A 277 24.25 1.49 -24.57
CA GLU A 277 24.52 0.12 -25.07
C GLU A 277 24.36 -0.94 -23.99
N GLU A 278 24.86 -0.71 -22.78
CA GLU A 278 24.78 -1.66 -21.66
C GLU A 278 23.31 -1.99 -21.32
N VAL A 279 22.46 -0.97 -21.31
CA VAL A 279 21.03 -1.13 -21.05
C VAL A 279 20.31 -1.76 -22.25
N VAL A 280 20.71 -1.42 -23.48
CA VAL A 280 20.21 -2.07 -24.70
C VAL A 280 20.55 -3.56 -24.68
N ASP A 281 21.77 -3.95 -24.33
CA ASP A 281 22.20 -5.35 -24.20
C ASP A 281 21.36 -6.07 -23.15
N PHE A 282 21.24 -5.50 -21.95
CA PHE A 282 20.40 -6.06 -20.88
C PHE A 282 18.93 -6.26 -21.32
N LEU A 283 18.33 -5.26 -21.98
CA LEU A 283 16.95 -5.37 -22.45
C LEU A 283 16.81 -6.35 -23.60
N VAL A 284 17.74 -6.40 -24.55
CA VAL A 284 17.71 -7.36 -25.66
C VAL A 284 17.75 -8.81 -25.15
N ASP A 285 18.53 -9.08 -24.10
CA ASP A 285 18.65 -10.42 -23.51
C ASP A 285 17.45 -10.79 -22.61
N ASN A 286 16.94 -9.85 -21.81
CA ASN A 286 15.94 -10.14 -20.76
C ASN A 286 14.49 -9.79 -21.17
N PHE A 287 14.27 -8.74 -21.98
CA PHE A 287 12.92 -8.29 -22.34
C PHE A 287 12.12 -9.35 -23.12
N PRO A 288 12.68 -10.10 -24.09
CA PRO A 288 11.95 -11.18 -24.77
C PRO A 288 11.52 -12.33 -23.86
N GLN A 289 12.18 -12.51 -22.72
CA GLN A 289 11.86 -13.57 -21.76
C GLN A 289 10.79 -13.11 -20.76
N THR A 290 10.85 -11.83 -20.38
CA THR A 290 9.99 -11.21 -19.37
C THR A 290 8.66 -10.64 -19.93
N GLU A 291 8.64 -10.20 -21.18
CA GLU A 291 7.44 -9.73 -21.88
C GLU A 291 6.65 -10.94 -22.40
N THR A 292 5.33 -10.96 -22.15
CA THR A 292 4.49 -12.16 -22.33
C THR A 292 4.30 -12.56 -23.79
N ILE A 293 4.20 -11.58 -24.71
CA ILE A 293 3.97 -11.80 -26.14
C ILE A 293 5.29 -12.19 -26.81
N LEU A 294 6.37 -11.47 -26.52
CA LEU A 294 7.70 -11.82 -27.03
C LEU A 294 8.13 -13.22 -26.58
N SER A 295 7.84 -13.58 -25.32
CA SER A 295 8.13 -14.89 -24.74
C SER A 295 7.27 -16.00 -25.37
N ALA A 296 5.96 -15.77 -25.54
CA ALA A 296 5.05 -16.70 -26.21
C ALA A 296 5.42 -16.95 -27.68
N LEU A 297 5.77 -15.90 -28.42
CA LEU A 297 6.26 -15.98 -29.80
C LEU A 297 7.69 -16.53 -29.90
N ARG A 298 8.39 -16.68 -28.77
CA ARG A 298 9.80 -17.08 -28.66
C ARG A 298 10.70 -16.19 -29.52
N VAL A 299 10.49 -14.88 -29.43
CA VAL A 299 11.35 -13.87 -30.06
C VAL A 299 12.77 -14.04 -29.52
N LYS A 300 13.76 -14.04 -30.41
CA LYS A 300 15.17 -14.08 -30.04
C LYS A 300 15.77 -12.67 -30.07
N PRO A 301 16.86 -12.42 -29.32
CA PRO A 301 17.74 -11.29 -29.55
C PRO A 301 18.03 -11.09 -31.04
N SER A 302 17.77 -9.89 -31.56
CA SER A 302 17.99 -9.53 -32.97
C SER A 302 18.42 -8.07 -33.10
N CYS A 303 19.05 -7.71 -34.22
CA CYS A 303 19.43 -6.33 -34.51
C CYS A 303 18.20 -5.40 -34.62
N GLU A 304 17.05 -5.92 -35.07
CA GLU A 304 15.83 -5.13 -35.21
C GLU A 304 15.21 -4.80 -33.85
N LEU A 305 15.16 -5.79 -32.93
CA LEU A 305 14.72 -5.56 -31.55
C LEU A 305 15.69 -4.62 -30.81
N ARG A 306 17.00 -4.80 -31.03
CA ARG A 306 18.05 -3.91 -30.50
C ARG A 306 17.80 -2.46 -30.91
N GLN A 307 17.45 -2.22 -32.17
CA GLN A 307 17.17 -0.86 -32.68
C GLN A 307 15.92 -0.26 -32.01
N LEU A 308 14.81 -1.01 -31.93
CA LEU A 308 13.59 -0.54 -31.26
C LEU A 308 13.84 -0.19 -29.78
N LEU A 309 14.58 -1.03 -29.05
CA LEU A 309 14.88 -0.80 -27.63
C LEU A 309 15.83 0.39 -27.42
N ARG A 310 16.85 0.54 -28.28
CA ARG A 310 17.72 1.73 -28.32
C ARG A 310 16.90 3.00 -28.51
N ASP A 311 16.08 3.03 -29.54
CA ASP A 311 15.29 4.21 -29.91
C ASP A 311 14.32 4.61 -28.77
N LEU A 312 13.77 3.64 -28.04
CA LEU A 312 12.95 3.87 -26.85
C LEU A 312 13.78 4.41 -25.66
N ILE A 313 14.99 3.89 -25.44
CA ILE A 313 15.91 4.42 -24.42
C ILE A 313 16.32 5.86 -24.78
N GLU A 314 16.61 6.16 -26.05
CA GLU A 314 16.98 7.51 -26.50
C GLU A 314 15.84 8.53 -26.33
N ASP A 315 14.57 8.11 -26.47
CA ASP A 315 13.43 8.96 -26.12
C ASP A 315 13.26 9.13 -24.59
N CYS A 316 13.80 8.21 -23.79
CA CYS A 316 13.70 8.23 -22.32
C CYS A 316 14.96 8.78 -21.61
N SER A 317 16.10 8.91 -22.30
CA SER A 317 17.42 9.19 -21.70
C SER A 317 17.63 10.63 -21.26
N GLY A 318 16.76 11.55 -21.68
CA GLY A 318 16.68 12.92 -21.14
C GLY A 318 15.94 13.04 -19.80
N SER A 319 15.28 11.98 -19.33
CA SER A 319 14.45 11.98 -18.12
C SER A 319 15.22 11.42 -16.92
N ARG A 320 15.29 12.18 -15.81
CA ARG A 320 15.85 11.66 -14.53
C ARG A 320 15.02 10.53 -13.92
N SER A 321 13.82 10.29 -14.44
CA SER A 321 12.94 9.21 -14.01
C SER A 321 13.32 7.85 -14.60
N THR A 322 14.19 7.84 -15.62
CA THR A 322 14.76 6.65 -16.22
C THR A 322 15.97 6.18 -15.40
N SER A 323 15.97 4.94 -14.93
CA SER A 323 17.03 4.41 -14.05
C SER A 323 17.26 2.90 -14.20
N ARG A 324 18.46 2.46 -13.82
CA ARG A 324 18.85 1.05 -13.67
C ARG A 324 19.09 0.73 -12.20
N VAL A 325 19.01 -0.55 -11.84
CA VAL A 325 19.46 -1.08 -10.54
C VAL A 325 20.57 -2.09 -10.77
N SER A 326 21.70 -1.89 -10.09
CA SER A 326 22.75 -2.89 -9.87
C SER A 326 22.95 -3.11 -8.36
N ARG A 327 23.35 -4.33 -7.98
CA ARG A 327 23.66 -4.69 -6.57
C ARG A 327 25.16 -4.74 -6.28
N ASP A 328 25.95 -5.26 -7.21
CA ASP A 328 27.31 -5.70 -6.96
C ASP A 328 28.39 -4.68 -7.38
N SER A 329 29.61 -4.88 -6.85
CA SER A 329 30.83 -4.22 -7.32
C SER A 329 31.21 -4.53 -8.78
N ASN A 330 30.57 -5.54 -9.39
CA ASN A 330 30.70 -5.88 -10.81
C ASN A 330 29.73 -5.10 -11.72
N ASP A 331 28.88 -4.25 -11.14
CA ASP A 331 27.93 -3.36 -11.83
C ASP A 331 26.90 -4.04 -12.76
N ALA A 332 26.67 -5.35 -12.57
CA ALA A 332 25.70 -6.09 -13.34
C ALA A 332 24.27 -5.55 -13.14
N ILE A 333 23.60 -5.20 -14.24
CA ILE A 333 22.21 -4.73 -14.22
C ILE A 333 21.27 -5.87 -13.79
N ASP A 334 20.47 -5.64 -12.75
CA ASP A 334 19.40 -6.53 -12.30
C ASP A 334 18.00 -6.06 -12.75
N GLY A 335 17.83 -4.76 -13.00
CA GLY A 335 16.58 -4.22 -13.54
C GLY A 335 16.70 -2.79 -14.08
N VAL A 336 15.74 -2.42 -14.93
CA VAL A 336 15.69 -1.16 -15.67
C VAL A 336 14.25 -0.63 -15.69
N ILE A 337 14.08 0.68 -15.51
CA ILE A 337 12.84 1.40 -15.78
C ILE A 337 13.09 2.52 -16.78
N LEU A 338 12.29 2.56 -17.85
CA LEU A 338 12.26 3.64 -18.83
C LEU A 338 11.01 4.48 -18.59
N ALA A 339 11.19 5.78 -18.31
CA ALA A 339 10.09 6.67 -17.99
C ALA A 339 10.30 8.08 -18.56
N SER A 340 9.34 8.55 -19.35
CA SER A 340 9.37 9.83 -20.06
C SER A 340 8.20 10.73 -19.65
N PRO A 341 8.27 12.06 -19.85
CA PRO A 341 7.08 12.92 -19.77
C PRO A 341 6.01 12.48 -20.78
N HIS A 342 4.73 12.60 -20.43
CA HIS A 342 3.60 12.28 -21.31
C HIS A 342 3.71 12.87 -22.73
N SER A 343 4.28 14.07 -22.87
CA SER A 343 4.46 14.76 -24.16
C SER A 343 5.33 14.02 -25.19
N LEU A 344 6.06 12.97 -24.78
CA LEU A 344 6.81 12.11 -25.70
C LEU A 344 6.03 10.86 -26.16
N LEU A 345 4.84 10.59 -25.59
CA LEU A 345 4.03 9.40 -25.91
C LEU A 345 3.65 9.36 -27.40
N GLU A 346 3.16 10.47 -27.96
CA GLU A 346 2.77 10.55 -29.38
C GLU A 346 3.95 10.24 -30.31
N ARG A 347 5.14 10.80 -30.00
CA ARG A 347 6.38 10.52 -30.75
C ARG A 347 6.82 9.05 -30.64
N GLN A 348 6.65 8.43 -29.48
CA GLN A 348 6.97 7.02 -29.25
C GLN A 348 6.01 6.10 -30.02
N VAL A 349 4.71 6.42 -30.02
CA VAL A 349 3.67 5.71 -30.80
C VAL A 349 3.94 5.87 -32.30
N ASP A 350 4.21 7.09 -32.79
CA ASP A 350 4.55 7.34 -34.19
C ASP A 350 5.76 6.51 -34.66
N ARG A 351 6.77 6.35 -33.80
CA ARG A 351 7.93 5.50 -34.11
C ARG A 351 7.55 4.02 -34.17
N LEU A 352 6.70 3.54 -33.26
CA LEU A 352 6.18 2.16 -33.29
C LEU A 352 5.47 1.83 -34.62
N TYR A 353 4.70 2.78 -35.18
CA TYR A 353 4.07 2.64 -36.49
C TYR A 353 5.06 2.71 -37.67
N SER A 354 6.24 3.31 -37.48
CA SER A 354 7.26 3.44 -38.53
C SER A 354 8.12 2.18 -38.73
N TYR A 355 8.21 1.29 -37.73
CA TYR A 355 9.02 0.07 -37.86
C TYR A 355 8.39 -0.95 -38.82
N SER A 356 9.21 -1.43 -39.73
CA SER A 356 8.98 -2.66 -40.50
C SER A 356 10.05 -3.68 -40.12
N PHE A 357 9.59 -4.86 -39.67
CA PHE A 357 10.45 -5.95 -39.22
C PHE A 357 10.55 -7.03 -40.30
N THR A 358 11.77 -7.51 -40.54
CA THR A 358 12.02 -8.69 -41.39
C THR A 358 11.80 -9.99 -40.63
N ASP A 359 12.05 -10.01 -39.30
CA ASP A 359 11.68 -11.13 -38.44
C ASP A 359 10.15 -11.20 -38.31
N GLU A 360 9.58 -12.34 -38.69
CA GLU A 360 8.13 -12.57 -38.69
C GLU A 360 7.50 -12.46 -37.29
N ARG A 361 8.21 -12.88 -36.24
CA ARG A 361 7.72 -12.86 -34.86
C ARG A 361 7.72 -11.43 -34.31
N LEU A 362 8.77 -10.66 -34.58
CA LEU A 362 8.79 -9.23 -34.27
C LEU A 362 7.75 -8.46 -35.06
N ARG A 363 7.52 -8.80 -36.33
CA ARG A 363 6.43 -8.22 -37.14
C ARG A 363 5.05 -8.51 -36.55
N ILE A 364 4.80 -9.73 -36.08
CA ILE A 364 3.54 -10.10 -35.39
C ILE A 364 3.41 -9.31 -34.07
N ALA A 365 4.46 -9.28 -33.24
CA ALA A 365 4.47 -8.53 -31.99
C ALA A 365 4.26 -7.02 -32.19
N ASN A 366 4.88 -6.43 -33.21
CA ASN A 366 4.71 -5.02 -33.57
C ASN A 366 3.32 -4.72 -34.11
N SER A 367 2.77 -5.58 -34.97
CA SER A 367 1.39 -5.44 -35.46
C SER A 367 0.36 -5.54 -34.33
N PHE A 368 0.60 -6.41 -33.35
CA PHE A 368 -0.20 -6.47 -32.13
C PHE A 368 -0.05 -5.18 -31.32
N ALA A 369 1.17 -4.73 -31.06
CA ALA A 369 1.46 -3.50 -30.33
C ALA A 369 0.81 -2.27 -31.01
N GLN A 370 0.84 -2.15 -32.34
CA GLN A 370 0.14 -1.11 -33.10
C GLN A 370 -1.39 -1.21 -32.98
N THR A 371 -1.95 -2.41 -32.86
CA THR A 371 -3.39 -2.61 -32.64
C THR A 371 -3.81 -2.20 -31.23
N VAL A 372 -2.96 -2.50 -30.25
CA VAL A 372 -3.12 -2.13 -28.83
C VAL A 372 -2.94 -0.63 -28.62
N PHE A 373 -1.88 -0.06 -29.18
CA PHE A 373 -1.54 1.36 -29.10
C PHE A 373 -2.11 2.12 -30.30
N ASN A 374 -3.44 2.10 -30.46
CA ASN A 374 -4.10 2.83 -31.55
C ASN A 374 -3.71 4.32 -31.49
N ARG A 375 -3.13 4.81 -32.60
CA ARG A 375 -2.65 6.17 -32.81
C ARG A 375 -3.66 7.28 -32.51
N VAL A 376 -4.96 6.98 -32.60
CA VAL A 376 -6.05 7.93 -32.31
C VAL A 376 -6.58 7.78 -30.88
N ASP A 377 -6.89 6.55 -30.47
CA ASP A 377 -7.64 6.31 -29.24
C ASP A 377 -6.82 6.54 -27.96
N ILE A 378 -5.53 6.17 -27.95
CA ILE A 378 -4.73 6.28 -26.72
C ILE A 378 -4.41 7.74 -26.35
N PRO A 379 -3.88 8.59 -27.25
CA PRO A 379 -3.68 10.00 -26.91
C PRO A 379 -4.98 10.66 -26.44
N PHE A 380 -6.09 10.42 -27.14
CA PHE A 380 -7.41 10.92 -26.79
C PHE A 380 -7.87 10.48 -25.39
N HIS A 381 -7.84 9.18 -25.08
CA HIS A 381 -8.28 8.71 -23.76
C HIS A 381 -7.32 9.07 -22.63
N VAL A 382 -6.02 9.23 -22.92
CA VAL A 382 -5.05 9.73 -21.94
C VAL A 382 -5.34 11.22 -21.65
N GLU A 383 -5.53 12.07 -22.66
CA GLU A 383 -5.93 13.47 -22.49
C GLU A 383 -7.29 13.60 -21.77
N GLU A 384 -8.30 12.81 -22.17
CA GLU A 384 -9.63 12.78 -21.54
C GLU A 384 -9.55 12.40 -20.05
N ALA A 385 -8.78 11.35 -19.71
CA ALA A 385 -8.57 10.91 -18.33
C ALA A 385 -7.78 11.93 -17.48
N ILE A 386 -6.83 12.65 -18.10
CA ILE A 386 -6.03 13.70 -17.47
C ILE A 386 -6.87 14.97 -17.23
N MET A 387 -7.59 15.45 -18.25
CA MET A 387 -8.25 16.77 -18.25
C MET A 387 -9.68 16.79 -17.72
N LEU A 388 -10.52 15.82 -18.12
CA LEU A 388 -11.98 15.91 -17.91
C LEU A 388 -12.49 15.11 -16.72
N LEU A 389 -11.73 14.11 -16.27
CA LEU A 389 -12.16 13.22 -15.21
C LEU A 389 -11.42 13.49 -13.88
N TRP A 390 -10.51 12.64 -13.40
CA TRP A 390 -10.45 12.39 -11.95
C TRP A 390 -9.13 12.71 -11.21
N ALA A 391 -8.23 13.53 -11.77
CA ALA A 391 -6.95 13.81 -11.09
C ALA A 391 -6.42 15.26 -11.15
N ASN A 392 -6.92 16.12 -12.03
CA ASN A 392 -6.41 17.50 -12.22
C ASN A 392 -4.90 17.56 -12.56
N MET A 393 -4.37 16.45 -13.10
CA MET A 393 -2.98 16.33 -13.55
C MET A 393 -2.76 17.16 -14.81
N ARG A 394 -1.55 17.68 -14.98
CA ARG A 394 -1.14 18.54 -16.09
C ARG A 394 0.10 18.02 -16.79
N SER A 395 0.90 17.19 -16.11
CA SER A 395 2.15 16.64 -16.66
C SER A 395 2.48 15.29 -16.03
N PRO A 396 1.69 14.23 -16.26
CA PRO A 396 1.98 12.94 -15.68
C PRO A 396 3.21 12.29 -16.34
N LEU A 397 3.95 11.51 -15.55
CA LEU A 397 5.06 10.68 -16.00
C LEU A 397 4.54 9.41 -16.69
N PHE A 398 4.97 9.15 -17.92
CA PHE A 398 4.69 7.90 -18.62
C PHE A 398 5.76 6.85 -18.29
N ILE A 399 5.34 5.71 -17.76
CA ILE A 399 6.18 4.53 -17.55
C ILE A 399 6.09 3.65 -18.80
N ALA A 400 7.12 3.71 -19.64
CA ALA A 400 7.16 3.02 -20.93
C ALA A 400 7.51 1.53 -20.78
N LEU A 401 8.47 1.20 -19.91
CA LEU A 401 8.99 -0.16 -19.74
C LEU A 401 9.56 -0.38 -18.34
N ILE A 402 9.29 -1.55 -17.76
CA ILE A 402 10.00 -2.08 -16.59
C ILE A 402 10.47 -3.50 -16.93
N CYS A 403 11.78 -3.74 -16.85
CA CYS A 403 12.37 -5.06 -17.03
C CYS A 403 13.21 -5.42 -15.80
N VAL A 404 13.10 -6.66 -15.32
CA VAL A 404 13.87 -7.19 -14.19
C VAL A 404 14.34 -8.59 -14.59
N ARG A 405 15.62 -8.89 -14.35
CA ARG A 405 16.23 -10.20 -14.61
C ARG A 405 15.39 -11.32 -13.99
N GLU A 406 15.15 -12.40 -14.70
CA GLU A 406 14.23 -13.47 -14.26
C GLU A 406 14.64 -14.08 -12.90
N SER A 407 15.94 -14.30 -12.69
CA SER A 407 16.50 -14.80 -11.42
C SER A 407 16.26 -13.88 -10.22
N GLN A 408 15.92 -12.61 -10.46
CA GLN A 408 15.68 -11.59 -9.43
C GLN A 408 14.20 -11.28 -9.21
N TRP A 409 13.29 -12.02 -9.86
CA TRP A 409 11.86 -11.85 -9.67
C TRP A 409 11.42 -12.11 -8.23
N GLY A 410 10.41 -11.35 -7.77
CA GLY A 410 9.92 -11.39 -6.39
C GLY A 410 10.70 -10.53 -5.40
N ARG A 411 12.00 -10.30 -5.61
CA ARG A 411 12.93 -9.57 -4.70
C ARG A 411 12.76 -8.03 -4.71
N GLY A 412 11.53 -7.53 -4.82
CA GLY A 412 11.20 -6.10 -4.68
C GLY A 412 11.67 -5.14 -5.79
N ILE A 413 12.66 -5.50 -6.63
CA ILE A 413 13.35 -4.59 -7.59
C ILE A 413 12.40 -3.67 -8.37
N GLY A 414 11.36 -4.24 -8.99
CA GLY A 414 10.38 -3.47 -9.78
C GLY A 414 9.59 -2.43 -8.98
N ARG A 415 9.32 -2.66 -7.68
CA ARG A 415 8.70 -1.67 -6.79
C ARG A 415 9.64 -0.50 -6.53
N THR A 416 10.91 -0.79 -6.29
CA THR A 416 11.92 0.22 -5.98
C THR A 416 12.23 1.09 -7.19
N LEU A 417 12.45 0.49 -8.37
CA LEU A 417 12.58 1.21 -9.65
C LEU A 417 11.38 2.15 -9.91
N LEU A 418 10.15 1.63 -9.77
CA LEU A 418 8.94 2.41 -9.99
C LEU A 418 8.76 3.55 -8.97
N SER A 419 9.08 3.30 -7.69
CA SER A 419 9.04 4.34 -6.66
C SER A 419 10.07 5.45 -6.93
N ALA A 420 11.28 5.10 -7.36
CA ALA A 420 12.32 6.07 -7.69
C ALA A 420 11.97 6.90 -8.92
N ALA A 421 11.46 6.28 -9.99
CA ALA A 421 10.98 6.99 -11.17
C ALA A 421 9.87 8.01 -10.82
N ILE A 422 8.90 7.63 -9.99
CA ILE A 422 7.83 8.54 -9.55
C ILE A 422 8.38 9.68 -8.67
N CYS A 423 9.37 9.42 -7.81
CA CYS A 423 10.03 10.47 -7.02
C CYS A 423 10.81 11.45 -7.91
N ALA A 424 11.62 10.96 -8.84
CA ALA A 424 12.35 11.80 -9.79
C ALA A 424 11.43 12.60 -10.72
N GLY A 425 10.30 12.02 -11.13
CA GLY A 425 9.27 12.72 -11.90
C GLY A 425 8.71 13.94 -11.14
N LYS A 426 8.46 13.81 -9.83
CA LYS A 426 7.99 14.93 -9.00
C LYS A 426 9.00 16.08 -8.91
N GLU A 427 10.30 15.79 -8.91
CA GLU A 427 11.34 16.84 -8.95
C GLU A 427 11.33 17.65 -10.25
N ILE A 428 10.89 17.05 -11.35
CA ILE A 428 10.75 17.68 -12.67
C ILE A 428 9.36 18.36 -12.82
N GLY A 429 8.51 18.29 -11.79
CA GLY A 429 7.18 18.90 -11.78
C GLY A 429 6.06 17.99 -12.31
N CYS A 430 6.28 16.68 -12.43
CA CYS A 430 5.20 15.75 -12.75
C CYS A 430 4.25 15.58 -11.56
N ASP A 431 2.95 15.73 -11.81
CA ASP A 431 1.88 15.68 -10.80
C ASP A 431 1.19 14.31 -10.68
N GLY A 432 1.65 13.33 -11.44
CA GLY A 432 1.27 11.93 -11.32
C GLY A 432 2.07 11.02 -12.25
N ALA A 433 1.63 9.79 -12.41
CA ALA A 433 2.23 8.84 -13.36
C ALA A 433 1.19 7.83 -13.89
N PHE A 434 1.43 7.32 -15.09
CA PHE A 434 0.64 6.27 -15.74
C PHE A 434 1.56 5.33 -16.52
N GLY A 435 1.10 4.13 -16.84
CA GLY A 435 1.86 3.14 -17.59
C GLY A 435 0.96 2.08 -18.17
N LEU A 436 1.44 1.38 -19.19
CA LEU A 436 0.67 0.39 -19.94
C LEU A 436 1.27 -0.99 -19.67
N ALA A 437 0.46 -1.96 -19.22
CA ALA A 437 0.92 -3.26 -18.74
C ALA A 437 0.29 -4.41 -19.53
N SER A 438 1.13 -5.24 -20.15
CA SER A 438 0.72 -6.44 -20.91
C SER A 438 0.43 -7.67 -20.04
N ASN A 439 0.79 -7.64 -18.75
CA ASN A 439 0.66 -8.80 -17.87
C ASN A 439 0.20 -8.44 -16.45
N GLU A 440 -0.31 -9.45 -15.72
CA GLU A 440 -0.90 -9.26 -14.40
C GLU A 440 0.13 -8.81 -13.34
N LYS A 441 1.40 -9.23 -13.43
CA LYS A 441 2.45 -8.83 -12.48
C LYS A 441 2.74 -7.34 -12.60
N ALA A 442 2.93 -6.83 -13.82
CA ALA A 442 3.11 -5.41 -14.12
C ALA A 442 1.88 -4.58 -13.71
N ASN A 443 0.68 -5.10 -13.94
CA ASN A 443 -0.56 -4.44 -13.51
C ASN A 443 -0.67 -4.32 -11.97
N ARG A 444 -0.39 -5.40 -11.24
CA ARG A 444 -0.32 -5.39 -9.76
C ARG A 444 0.75 -4.43 -9.24
N LEU A 445 1.88 -4.30 -9.95
CA LEU A 445 2.97 -3.39 -9.62
C LEU A 445 2.59 -1.90 -9.79
N LEU A 446 2.00 -1.53 -10.93
CA LEU A 446 1.49 -0.17 -11.16
C LEU A 446 0.35 0.19 -10.19
N GLY A 447 -0.59 -0.74 -9.97
CA GLY A 447 -1.70 -0.54 -9.02
C GLY A 447 -1.25 -0.38 -7.56
N TRP A 448 -0.11 -0.96 -7.17
CA TRP A 448 0.50 -0.71 -5.85
C TRP A 448 1.06 0.72 -5.75
N ALA A 449 1.82 1.18 -6.74
CA ALA A 449 2.52 2.46 -6.67
C ALA A 449 1.58 3.67 -6.77
N LEU A 450 0.59 3.60 -7.66
CA LEU A 450 -0.26 4.75 -8.02
C LEU A 450 -1.44 4.97 -7.06
N LYS A 451 -1.62 4.10 -6.04
CA LYS A 451 -2.71 4.13 -5.03
C LYS A 451 -4.16 4.23 -5.58
N ALA A 452 -4.35 4.08 -6.88
CA ALA A 452 -5.63 3.94 -7.54
C ALA A 452 -5.90 2.46 -7.89
N SER A 453 -7.16 2.06 -7.98
CA SER A 453 -7.48 0.75 -8.58
C SER A 453 -7.07 0.78 -10.04
N PRO A 454 -6.17 -0.11 -10.51
CA PRO A 454 -6.02 -0.31 -11.92
C PRO A 454 -7.34 -0.85 -12.47
N GLN A 455 -7.55 -0.57 -13.74
CA GLN A 455 -8.86 -0.59 -14.34
C GLN A 455 -8.93 -1.83 -15.28
N GLY A 456 -10.07 -2.17 -15.90
CA GLY A 456 -10.19 -3.38 -16.75
C GLY A 456 -11.25 -3.46 -17.86
N VAL A 457 -10.83 -3.34 -19.14
CA VAL A 457 -11.49 -3.95 -20.33
C VAL A 457 -11.00 -5.41 -20.46
N VAL A 458 -11.32 -6.07 -21.56
CA VAL A 458 -10.82 -7.36 -22.03
C VAL A 458 -11.06 -7.35 -23.54
N TYR A 459 -10.10 -7.74 -24.39
CA TYR A 459 -10.43 -8.15 -25.75
C TYR A 459 -10.96 -9.58 -25.66
N ASP A 460 -12.29 -9.70 -25.56
CA ASP A 460 -12.92 -10.99 -25.30
C ASP A 460 -13.02 -11.81 -26.61
N SER A 461 -12.12 -12.78 -26.76
CA SER A 461 -12.12 -13.81 -27.80
C SER A 461 -12.23 -13.33 -29.27
N TRP A 462 -11.09 -13.17 -29.95
CA TRP A 462 -11.08 -13.17 -31.42
C TRP A 462 -11.35 -14.58 -31.97
N LYS A 463 -12.62 -15.00 -31.93
CA LYS A 463 -13.17 -15.88 -32.96
C LYS A 463 -13.44 -14.99 -34.17
N GLY A 464 -12.99 -15.44 -35.34
CA GLY A 464 -12.95 -14.60 -36.54
C GLY A 464 -14.32 -14.15 -37.06
N GLU A 465 -14.26 -13.40 -38.16
CA GLU A 465 -15.40 -13.01 -39.02
C GLU A 465 -16.23 -11.77 -38.62
N TYR A 466 -15.54 -10.63 -38.39
CA TYR A 466 -16.06 -9.27 -38.62
C TYR A 466 -17.27 -8.84 -37.73
N LYS A 467 -17.80 -7.60 -37.74
CA LYS A 467 -17.49 -6.30 -38.37
C LYS A 467 -17.91 -5.24 -37.33
N GLU A 468 -17.14 -4.18 -37.13
CA GLU A 468 -17.40 -3.11 -36.13
C GLU A 468 -17.35 -3.55 -34.64
N PRO A 469 -16.22 -3.33 -33.94
CA PRO A 469 -16.21 -3.16 -32.50
C PRO A 469 -16.31 -1.67 -32.17
N PRO A 470 -17.48 -1.13 -31.78
CA PRO A 470 -17.53 0.23 -31.28
C PRO A 470 -16.93 0.29 -29.89
N ILE A 471 -16.25 1.38 -29.55
CA ILE A 471 -16.05 1.76 -28.16
C ILE A 471 -17.45 2.08 -27.60
N VAL A 472 -18.07 1.12 -26.93
CA VAL A 472 -19.40 1.29 -26.31
C VAL A 472 -19.22 1.49 -24.80
N PRO A 473 -19.38 2.71 -24.28
CA PRO A 473 -19.55 2.92 -22.85
C PRO A 473 -20.82 2.19 -22.40
N ARG A 474 -20.70 1.20 -21.51
CA ARG A 474 -21.87 0.59 -20.87
C ARG A 474 -22.41 1.53 -19.80
N ASP A 475 -23.55 2.16 -20.08
CA ASP A 475 -24.27 2.93 -19.08
C ASP A 475 -25.10 2.00 -18.18
N SER A 476 -24.70 1.89 -16.91
CA SER A 476 -25.62 2.03 -15.76
C SER A 476 -24.90 1.76 -14.42
N ARG A 477 -24.77 2.84 -13.62
CA ARG A 477 -24.83 2.92 -12.14
C ARG A 477 -24.10 1.86 -11.28
N ASP A 478 -23.25 2.37 -10.38
CA ASP A 478 -22.68 1.71 -9.20
C ASP A 478 -21.73 0.51 -9.40
N ARG A 479 -20.51 0.83 -9.87
CA ARG A 479 -19.20 0.40 -9.30
C ARG A 479 -18.05 1.02 -10.12
N LYS A 480 -17.12 1.75 -9.48
CA LYS A 480 -16.03 2.49 -10.16
C LYS A 480 -14.93 1.54 -10.68
N MET A 481 -14.81 1.30 -12.01
CA MET A 481 -13.91 0.30 -12.67
C MET A 481 -13.74 0.50 -14.22
N VAL A 482 -13.12 -0.45 -14.99
CA VAL A 482 -12.86 -0.51 -16.50
C VAL A 482 -11.87 0.51 -17.16
N PHE A 483 -10.55 0.28 -17.42
CA PHE A 483 -9.78 -0.25 -18.62
C PHE A 483 -8.44 -1.10 -18.39
N ARG A 484 -8.10 -2.13 -19.23
CA ARG A 484 -7.00 -3.18 -19.31
C ARG A 484 -6.68 -3.36 -20.83
N ILE A 485 -5.62 -4.08 -21.27
CA ILE A 485 -5.57 -4.66 -22.65
C ILE A 485 -5.01 -6.11 -22.64
N GLY A 486 -5.54 -6.99 -23.49
CA GLY A 486 -5.19 -8.42 -23.68
C GLY A 486 -6.39 -9.22 -24.22
N HIS A 487 -6.27 -10.26 -25.05
CA HIS A 487 -5.12 -11.13 -25.38
C HIS A 487 -5.07 -11.50 -26.88
N PHE A 488 -3.86 -11.71 -27.42
CA PHE A 488 -3.44 -12.99 -28.00
C PHE A 488 -1.91 -13.12 -27.89
#